data_AF-A0A444IZV7-F1
#
_entry.id   AF-A0A444IZV7-F1
#
_cell.length_a   1.000
_cell.length_b   1.000
_cell.length_c   1.000
_cell.angle_alpha   90.00
_cell.angle_beta   90.00
_cell.angle_gamma   90.00
#
_symmetry.space_group_name_H-M   'P 1'
#
loop_
_entity.id
_entity.type
_entity.pdbx_description
1 polymer ?
#
loop_
_entity_poly.entity_id
_entity_poly.type
_entity_poly.pdbx_seq_one_letter_code
_entity_poly.pdbx_strand_id
1 'polypeptide(L)'
;MTESKELSRKEAVERLKRFGITGEKVYLIDLILLIEMIWADGQAQPGELKVLENYLEKHVDRVNKRAGCLVLQLQDARDFVKPYINQRPNPDSIKSLRELVKPISFSSESGVTEKLKNELLHVVIDVGASSVTEYPYDLDERFNTEEKQCLFNIMGALS
;
A
#
# COMPACT_ATOMS: atom_id res chain seq x y z
N MET A 1 -20.06 -14.66 -20.34
CA MET A 1 -18.95 -14.50 -19.38
C MET A 1 -17.88 -13.70 -20.08
N THR A 2 -17.85 -12.39 -19.87
CA THR A 2 -16.79 -11.53 -20.41
C THR A 2 -15.54 -11.85 -19.59
N GLU A 3 -14.56 -12.51 -20.20
CA GLU A 3 -13.21 -12.55 -19.64
C GLU A 3 -12.78 -11.10 -19.41
N SER A 4 -12.72 -10.68 -18.14
CA SER A 4 -12.07 -9.42 -17.79
C SER A 4 -10.61 -9.57 -18.17
N LYS A 5 -10.26 -9.05 -19.33
CA LYS A 5 -8.88 -9.01 -19.82
C LYS A 5 -8.01 -8.42 -18.71
N GLU A 6 -7.13 -9.24 -18.13
CA GLU A 6 -6.23 -8.78 -17.07
C GLU A 6 -5.42 -7.59 -17.59
N LEU A 7 -5.42 -6.51 -16.82
CA LEU A 7 -4.71 -5.28 -17.18
C LEU A 7 -3.21 -5.59 -17.27
N SER A 8 -2.59 -5.33 -18.41
CA SER A 8 -1.16 -5.57 -18.55
C SER A 8 -0.34 -4.58 -17.71
N ARG A 9 0.85 -4.98 -17.27
CA ARG A 9 1.79 -4.10 -16.57
C ARG A 9 2.03 -2.78 -17.32
N LYS A 10 2.17 -2.86 -18.65
CA LYS A 10 2.40 -1.68 -19.50
C LYS A 10 1.23 -0.71 -19.46
N GLU A 11 0.00 -1.22 -19.56
CA GLU A 11 -1.21 -0.40 -19.46
C GLU A 11 -1.38 0.18 -18.05
N ALA A 12 -1.05 -0.59 -17.01
CA ALA A 12 -1.11 -0.13 -15.63
C ALA A 12 -0.13 1.03 -15.36
N VAL A 13 1.12 0.92 -15.84
CA VAL A 13 2.11 2.01 -15.77
C VAL A 13 1.65 3.24 -16.54
N GLU A 14 0.99 3.08 -17.68
CA GLU A 14 0.44 4.22 -18.43
C GLU A 14 -0.69 4.92 -17.64
N ARG A 15 -1.54 4.15 -16.95
CA ARG A 15 -2.60 4.71 -16.09
C ARG A 15 -2.04 5.46 -14.89
N LEU A 16 -0.92 5.01 -14.31
CA LEU A 16 -0.26 5.71 -13.19
C LEU A 16 0.15 7.15 -13.50
N LYS A 17 0.47 7.45 -14.77
CA LYS A 17 0.84 8.81 -15.19
C LYS A 17 -0.26 9.83 -14.91
N ARG A 18 -1.54 9.41 -14.94
CA ARG A 18 -2.70 10.28 -14.64
C ARG A 18 -2.71 10.74 -13.18
N PHE A 19 -2.03 10.01 -12.31
CA PHE A 19 -1.85 10.32 -10.90
C PHE A 19 -0.49 10.99 -10.61
N GLY A 20 0.27 11.36 -11.64
CA GLY A 20 1.61 11.93 -11.50
C GLY A 20 2.67 10.93 -11.03
N ILE A 21 2.37 9.62 -11.05
CA ILE A 21 3.30 8.57 -10.65
C ILE A 21 4.05 8.08 -11.90
N THR A 22 5.32 8.46 -11.99
CA THR A 22 6.19 8.20 -13.14
C THR A 22 7.59 7.77 -12.72
N GLY A 23 8.33 7.12 -13.62
CA GLY A 23 9.73 6.74 -13.38
C GLY A 23 9.85 5.75 -12.22
N GLU A 24 10.80 6.01 -11.33
CA GLU A 24 11.12 5.16 -10.18
C GLU A 24 9.97 5.10 -9.14
N LYS A 25 9.10 6.12 -9.11
CA LYS A 25 7.93 6.15 -8.20
C LYS A 25 6.94 5.01 -8.46
N VAL A 26 7.01 4.36 -9.62
CA VAL A 26 6.21 3.16 -9.92
C VAL A 26 6.52 2.02 -8.93
N TYR A 27 7.75 1.94 -8.40
CA TYR A 27 8.14 0.95 -7.39
C TYR A 27 7.58 1.22 -5.99
N LEU A 28 6.93 2.36 -5.78
CA LEU A 28 6.33 2.76 -4.50
C LEU A 28 4.81 2.53 -4.46
N ILE A 29 4.22 2.00 -5.54
CA ILE A 29 2.77 1.93 -5.69
C ILE A 29 2.09 1.04 -4.64
N ASP A 30 2.77 0.03 -4.13
CA ASP A 30 2.28 -0.85 -3.08
C ASP A 30 2.12 -0.14 -1.73
N LEU A 31 2.81 0.98 -1.50
CA LEU A 31 2.59 1.82 -0.31
C LEU A 31 1.19 2.42 -0.26
N ILE A 32 0.48 2.48 -1.40
CA ILE A 32 -0.92 2.90 -1.44
C ILE A 32 -1.81 2.02 -0.56
N LEU A 33 -1.49 0.73 -0.42
CA LEU A 33 -2.28 -0.18 0.42
C LEU A 33 -2.20 0.23 1.91
N LEU A 34 -1.01 0.63 2.37
CA LEU A 34 -0.82 1.13 3.73
C LEU A 34 -1.51 2.47 3.93
N ILE A 35 -1.39 3.39 2.95
CA ILE A 35 -2.08 4.68 2.96
C ILE A 35 -3.59 4.51 3.04
N GLU A 36 -4.15 3.58 2.27
CA GLU A 36 -5.58 3.30 2.30
C GLU A 36 -6.01 2.81 3.69
N MET A 37 -5.23 1.92 4.29
CA MET A 37 -5.49 1.40 5.62
C MET A 37 -5.47 2.50 6.70
N ILE A 38 -4.46 3.39 6.67
CA ILE A 38 -4.32 4.54 7.59
C ILE A 38 -5.55 5.46 7.55
N TRP A 39 -6.27 5.52 6.43
CA TRP A 39 -7.43 6.39 6.26
C TRP A 39 -8.76 5.64 6.27
N ALA A 40 -8.74 4.35 6.64
CA ALA A 40 -9.92 3.49 6.59
C ALA A 40 -11.03 4.02 7.51
N ASP A 41 -10.66 4.39 8.75
CA ASP A 41 -11.55 4.99 9.75
C ASP A 41 -11.76 6.52 9.55
N GLY A 42 -11.01 7.11 8.62
CA GLY A 42 -11.04 8.53 8.30
C GLY A 42 -10.06 9.40 9.09
N GLN A 43 -9.20 8.83 9.94
CA GLN A 43 -8.20 9.56 10.70
C GLN A 43 -6.82 8.88 10.62
N ALA A 44 -5.81 9.59 10.13
CA ALA A 44 -4.44 9.12 10.20
C ALA A 44 -3.89 9.27 11.63
N GLN A 45 -3.68 8.16 12.33
CA GLN A 45 -3.24 8.15 13.72
C GLN A 45 -1.71 8.10 13.85
N PRO A 46 -1.10 8.70 14.90
CA PRO A 46 0.35 8.71 15.05
C PRO A 46 1.01 7.32 15.11
N GLY A 47 0.31 6.33 15.68
CA GLY A 47 0.79 4.94 15.75
C GLY A 47 0.93 4.31 14.36
N GLU A 48 -0.08 4.48 13.52
CA GLU A 48 -0.12 4.00 12.14
C GLU A 48 0.95 4.65 11.27
N LEU A 49 1.13 5.97 11.40
CA LEU A 49 2.16 6.72 10.67
C LEU A 49 3.57 6.25 11.05
N LYS A 50 3.78 5.85 12.31
CA LYS A 50 5.06 5.27 12.76
C LYS A 50 5.30 3.89 12.15
N VAL A 51 4.26 3.06 12.00
CA VAL A 51 4.37 1.78 11.29
C VAL A 51 4.73 2.00 9.82
N LEU A 52 4.07 2.96 9.15
CA LEU A 52 4.39 3.34 7.77
C LEU A 52 5.85 3.78 7.64
N GLU A 53 6.31 4.72 8.48
CA GLU A 53 7.68 5.24 8.44
C GLU A 53 8.72 4.11 8.58
N ASN A 54 8.53 3.20 9.53
CA ASN A 54 9.39 2.03 9.72
C ASN A 54 9.38 1.08 8.50
N TYR A 55 8.27 1.04 7.77
CA TYR A 55 8.15 0.22 6.56
C TYR A 55 8.86 0.84 5.36
N LEU A 56 8.91 2.18 5.23
CA LEU A 56 9.53 2.86 4.09
C LEU A 56 10.99 2.45 3.91
N GLU A 57 11.76 2.38 5.00
CA GLU A 57 13.17 1.96 4.97
C GLU A 57 13.32 0.55 4.40
N LYS A 58 12.55 -0.41 4.95
CA LYS A 58 12.58 -1.80 4.50
C LYS A 58 12.17 -1.94 3.03
N HIS A 59 11.17 -1.17 2.61
CA HIS A 59 10.68 -1.17 1.23
C HIS A 59 11.75 -0.69 0.26
N VAL A 60 12.39 0.45 0.53
CA VAL A 60 13.44 1.03 -0.32
C VAL A 60 14.63 0.09 -0.43
N ASP A 61 15.09 -0.47 0.69
CA ASP A 61 16.19 -1.45 0.70
C ASP A 61 15.87 -2.68 -0.15
N ARG A 62 14.63 -3.17 -0.06
CA ARG A 62 14.17 -4.29 -0.88
C ARG A 62 14.17 -3.95 -2.37
N VAL A 63 13.66 -2.77 -2.75
CA VAL A 63 13.64 -2.34 -4.16
C VAL A 63 15.07 -2.26 -4.72
N ASN A 64 15.97 -1.58 -4.01
CA ASN A 64 17.37 -1.43 -4.39
C ASN A 64 18.08 -2.79 -4.49
N LYS A 65 17.87 -3.67 -3.50
CA LYS A 65 18.45 -5.02 -3.51
C LYS A 65 17.95 -5.86 -4.68
N ARG A 66 16.67 -5.75 -5.04
CA ARG A 66 16.11 -6.46 -6.20
C ARG A 66 16.64 -5.92 -7.53
N ALA A 67 16.85 -4.61 -7.62
CA ALA A 67 17.41 -3.98 -8.80
C ALA A 67 18.93 -4.23 -8.95
N GLY A 68 19.63 -4.51 -7.84
CA GLY A 68 21.09 -4.64 -7.82
C GLY A 68 21.84 -3.32 -7.90
N CYS A 69 21.13 -2.19 -7.80
CA CYS A 69 21.67 -0.84 -7.81
C CYS A 69 20.78 0.10 -6.97
N LEU A 70 21.26 1.33 -6.76
CA LEU A 70 20.48 2.37 -6.11
C LEU A 70 19.43 2.92 -7.09
N VAL A 71 18.17 2.58 -6.84
CA VAL A 71 16.99 3.03 -7.61
C VAL A 71 16.19 4.06 -6.84
N LEU A 72 16.09 3.91 -5.52
CA LEU A 72 15.34 4.82 -4.64
C LEU A 72 16.17 5.15 -3.41
N GLN A 73 16.03 6.38 -2.93
CA GLN A 73 16.44 6.79 -1.60
C GLN A 73 15.23 6.77 -0.66
N LEU A 74 15.50 6.69 0.64
CA LEU A 74 14.44 6.80 1.65
C LEU A 74 13.63 8.10 1.50
N GLN A 75 14.30 9.18 1.11
CA GLN A 75 13.63 10.47 0.88
C GLN A 75 12.61 10.40 -0.26
N ASP A 76 12.86 9.62 -1.31
CA ASP A 76 11.92 9.45 -2.42
C ASP A 76 10.63 8.77 -1.95
N ALA A 77 10.75 7.77 -1.07
CA ALA A 77 9.60 7.10 -0.46
C ALA A 77 8.82 8.05 0.46
N ARG A 78 9.51 8.83 1.29
CA ARG A 78 8.88 9.86 2.14
C ARG A 78 8.14 10.91 1.32
N ASP A 79 8.78 11.43 0.27
CA ASP A 79 8.18 12.44 -0.61
C ASP A 79 6.98 11.89 -1.39
N PHE A 80 7.00 10.58 -1.71
CA PHE A 80 5.86 9.91 -2.32
C PHE A 80 4.66 9.81 -1.37
N VAL A 81 4.84 9.40 -0.12
CA VAL A 81 3.72 9.21 0.83
C VAL A 81 3.23 10.51 1.45
N LYS A 82 4.08 11.53 1.55
CA LYS A 82 3.81 12.80 2.24
C LYS A 82 2.48 13.48 1.83
N PRO A 83 2.11 13.60 0.54
CA PRO A 83 0.83 14.19 0.15
C PRO A 83 -0.37 13.41 0.71
N TYR A 84 -0.26 12.08 0.75
CA TYR A 84 -1.32 11.19 1.21
C TYR A 84 -1.44 11.13 2.73
N ILE A 85 -0.35 11.38 3.46
CA ILE A 85 -0.38 11.48 4.93
C ILE A 85 -0.95 12.82 5.38
N ASN A 86 -0.56 13.91 4.69
CA ASN A 86 -0.98 15.26 5.09
C ASN A 86 -2.45 15.54 4.76
N GLN A 87 -3.00 14.86 3.76
CA GLN A 87 -4.37 15.05 3.32
C GLN A 87 -4.98 13.71 2.95
N ARG A 88 -6.17 13.43 3.51
CA ARG A 88 -6.94 12.25 3.16
C ARG A 88 -7.14 12.22 1.63
N PRO A 89 -6.65 11.17 0.95
CA PRO A 89 -6.83 11.06 -0.49
C PRO A 89 -8.30 10.86 -0.86
N ASN A 90 -8.65 11.31 -2.07
CA ASN A 90 -9.97 11.06 -2.62
C ASN A 90 -10.24 9.54 -2.72
N PRO A 91 -11.39 9.03 -2.24
CA PRO A 91 -11.70 7.60 -2.22
C PRO A 91 -11.63 6.92 -3.60
N ASP A 92 -12.12 7.58 -4.66
CA ASP A 92 -12.10 7.04 -6.02
C ASP A 92 -10.67 6.97 -6.57
N SER A 93 -9.82 7.92 -6.18
CA SER A 93 -8.41 7.94 -6.56
C SER A 93 -7.64 6.81 -5.89
N ILE A 94 -7.82 6.61 -4.58
CA ILE A 94 -7.22 5.48 -3.84
C ILE A 94 -7.66 4.14 -4.41
N LYS A 95 -8.97 3.97 -4.67
CA LYS A 95 -9.49 2.75 -5.27
C LYS A 95 -8.85 2.46 -6.62
N SER A 96 -8.77 3.49 -7.47
CA SER A 96 -8.12 3.38 -8.78
C SER A 96 -6.65 3.01 -8.67
N LEU A 97 -5.92 3.58 -7.70
CA LEU A 97 -4.51 3.24 -7.46
C LEU A 97 -4.34 1.81 -6.92
N ARG A 98 -5.22 1.37 -6.00
CA ARG A 98 -5.23 -0.01 -5.47
C ARG A 98 -5.35 -1.05 -6.59
N GLU A 99 -6.25 -0.83 -7.55
CA GLU A 99 -6.43 -1.72 -8.70
C GLU A 99 -5.18 -1.82 -9.59
N LEU A 100 -4.28 -0.83 -9.55
CA LEU A 100 -3.03 -0.83 -10.30
C LEU A 100 -1.88 -1.53 -9.56
N VAL A 101 -2.02 -1.83 -8.26
CA VAL A 101 -0.95 -2.46 -7.48
C VAL A 101 -0.65 -3.87 -8.00
N LYS A 102 -1.68 -4.70 -8.22
CA LYS A 102 -1.51 -6.08 -8.73
C LYS A 102 -0.70 -6.17 -10.03
N PRO A 103 -1.11 -5.51 -11.13
CA PRO A 103 -0.38 -5.60 -12.39
C PRO A 103 1.01 -4.95 -12.38
N ILE A 104 1.39 -4.20 -11.33
CA ILE A 104 2.67 -3.51 -11.23
C ILE A 104 3.62 -4.18 -10.24
N SER A 105 3.16 -4.45 -9.03
CA SER A 105 3.98 -5.05 -7.97
C SER A 105 4.00 -6.57 -8.05
N PHE A 106 2.93 -7.18 -8.58
CA PHE A 106 2.71 -8.63 -8.55
C PHE A 106 2.48 -9.26 -9.92
N SER A 107 3.01 -8.66 -10.99
CA SER A 107 2.80 -9.09 -12.38
C SER A 107 3.32 -10.49 -12.74
N SER A 108 4.07 -11.15 -11.86
CA SER A 108 4.58 -12.51 -12.09
C SER A 108 4.29 -13.40 -10.89
N GLU A 109 3.75 -14.58 -11.11
CA GLU A 109 3.62 -15.61 -10.10
C GLU A 109 5.00 -16.22 -9.81
N SER A 110 5.66 -15.69 -8.78
CA SER A 110 6.94 -16.18 -8.30
C SER A 110 6.90 -16.28 -6.79
N GLY A 111 7.68 -17.19 -6.20
CA GLY A 111 7.77 -17.30 -4.73
C GLY A 111 8.27 -16.01 -4.05
N VAL A 112 8.95 -15.12 -4.78
CA VAL A 112 9.35 -13.78 -4.30
C VAL A 112 8.13 -12.86 -4.19
N THR A 113 7.20 -12.96 -5.15
CA THR A 113 5.95 -12.20 -5.18
C THR A 113 5.06 -12.57 -3.99
N GLU A 114 4.92 -13.86 -3.69
CA GLU A 114 4.10 -14.32 -2.56
C GLU A 114 4.66 -13.88 -1.20
N LYS A 115 6.00 -13.91 -1.04
CA LYS A 115 6.63 -13.35 0.17
C LYS A 115 6.33 -11.87 0.35
N LEU A 116 6.38 -11.10 -0.74
CA LEU A 116 6.08 -9.67 -0.71
C LEU A 116 4.61 -9.39 -0.37
N LYS A 117 3.67 -10.14 -0.96
CA LYS A 117 2.24 -10.04 -0.63
C LYS A 117 1.99 -10.29 0.86
N ASN A 118 2.58 -11.35 1.42
CA ASN A 118 2.45 -11.68 2.83
C ASN A 118 3.07 -10.59 3.72
N GLU A 119 4.25 -10.08 3.36
CA GLU A 119 4.89 -8.99 4.09
C GLU A 119 4.02 -7.72 4.10
N LEU A 120 3.49 -7.32 2.94
CA LEU A 120 2.58 -6.18 2.85
C LEU A 120 1.31 -6.39 3.66
N LEU A 121 0.70 -7.58 3.59
CA LEU A 121 -0.49 -7.91 4.37
C LEU A 121 -0.22 -7.81 5.88
N HIS A 122 0.91 -8.33 6.35
CA HIS A 122 1.29 -8.23 7.76
C HIS A 122 1.43 -6.77 8.20
N VAL A 123 2.04 -5.93 7.37
CA VAL A 123 2.23 -4.51 7.71
C VAL A 123 0.91 -3.74 7.66
N VAL A 124 0.00 -4.05 6.72
CA VAL A 124 -1.35 -3.49 6.72
C VAL A 124 -2.11 -3.87 8.00
N ILE A 125 -1.96 -5.11 8.47
CA ILE A 125 -2.53 -5.55 9.75
C ILE A 125 -1.88 -4.80 10.92
N ASP A 126 -0.56 -4.62 10.92
CA ASP A 126 0.15 -3.88 11.96
C ASP A 126 -0.27 -2.40 12.01
N VAL A 127 -0.56 -1.80 10.85
CA VAL A 127 -1.15 -0.45 10.75
C VAL A 127 -2.49 -0.41 11.48
N GLY A 128 -3.46 -1.24 11.06
CA GLY A 128 -4.78 -1.26 11.71
C GLY A 128 -4.73 -1.68 13.18
N ALA A 129 -3.81 -2.57 13.58
CA ALA A 129 -3.67 -2.95 14.99
C ALA A 129 -3.03 -1.84 15.85
N SER A 130 -2.45 -0.80 15.24
CA SER A 130 -1.82 0.33 15.93
C SER A 130 -2.78 1.50 16.18
N SER A 131 -4.06 1.37 15.81
CA SER A 131 -5.08 2.42 15.99
C SER A 131 -5.79 2.39 17.36
N VAL A 132 -5.43 1.45 18.24
CA VAL A 132 -5.92 1.40 19.64
C VAL A 132 -5.07 2.28 20.57
N THR A 133 -5.74 3.20 21.27
CA THR A 133 -5.10 4.23 22.11
C THR A 133 -5.23 3.98 23.62
N GLU A 134 -6.22 3.20 24.08
CA GLU A 134 -6.44 2.94 25.51
C GLU A 134 -6.58 1.44 25.81
N TYR A 135 -5.97 1.01 26.93
CA TYR A 135 -6.02 -0.36 27.43
C TYR A 135 -6.77 -0.38 28.78
N PRO A 136 -7.58 -1.41 29.08
CA PRO A 136 -7.91 -2.56 28.24
C PRO A 136 -8.94 -2.20 27.16
N TYR A 137 -8.79 -2.79 25.98
CA TYR A 137 -9.74 -2.68 24.88
C TYR A 137 -10.56 -3.96 24.74
N ASP A 138 -11.78 -3.82 24.24
CA ASP A 138 -12.61 -4.96 23.86
C ASP A 138 -12.08 -5.64 22.59
N LEU A 139 -12.44 -6.91 22.38
CA LEU A 139 -11.95 -7.71 21.23
C LEU A 139 -12.21 -7.04 19.87
N ASP A 140 -13.26 -6.23 19.79
CA ASP A 140 -13.76 -5.61 18.57
C ASP A 140 -13.13 -4.23 18.29
N GLU A 141 -12.37 -3.67 19.25
CA GLU A 141 -11.84 -2.30 19.18
C GLU A 141 -10.49 -2.19 18.46
N ARG A 142 -9.80 -3.33 18.23
CA ARG A 142 -8.52 -3.34 17.47
C ARG A 142 -8.67 -3.10 15.97
N PHE A 143 -9.86 -3.37 15.44
CA PHE A 143 -10.19 -3.24 14.04
C PHE A 143 -11.68 -2.89 13.96
N ASN A 144 -11.99 -1.64 13.65
CA ASN A 144 -13.36 -1.21 13.43
C ASN A 144 -13.92 -1.80 12.11
N THR A 145 -15.18 -1.51 11.81
CA THR A 145 -15.86 -2.12 10.67
C THR A 145 -15.27 -1.64 9.34
N GLU A 146 -14.89 -0.37 9.27
CA GLU A 146 -14.31 0.31 8.13
C GLU A 146 -12.92 -0.24 7.80
N GLU A 147 -12.08 -0.42 8.82
CA GLU A 147 -10.76 -1.06 8.76
C GLU A 147 -10.85 -2.52 8.29
N LYS A 148 -11.82 -3.28 8.80
CA LYS A 148 -12.06 -4.67 8.35
C LYS A 148 -12.44 -4.70 6.87
N GLN A 149 -13.32 -3.81 6.44
CA GLN A 149 -13.74 -3.73 5.03
C GLN A 149 -12.58 -3.29 4.13
N CYS A 150 -11.75 -2.34 4.58
CA CYS A 150 -10.54 -1.93 3.90
C CYS A 150 -9.56 -3.10 3.73
N LEU A 151 -9.30 -3.84 4.81
CA LEU A 151 -8.45 -5.02 4.79
C LEU A 151 -8.93 -6.07 3.77
N PHE A 152 -10.23 -6.37 3.74
CA PHE A 152 -10.77 -7.30 2.74
C PHE A 152 -10.60 -6.80 1.31
N ASN A 153 -10.75 -5.50 1.07
CA ASN A 153 -10.50 -4.90 -0.25
C ASN A 153 -9.01 -5.01 -0.66
N ILE A 154 -8.10 -4.80 0.29
CA ILE A 154 -6.65 -4.95 0.09
C ILE A 154 -6.31 -6.42 -0.22
N MET A 155 -6.86 -7.37 0.54
CA MET A 155 -6.66 -8.81 0.28
C MET A 155 -7.13 -9.21 -1.13
N GLY A 156 -8.27 -8.66 -1.57
CA GLY A 156 -8.75 -8.85 -2.94
C GLY A 156 -7.81 -8.27 -4.00
N ALA A 157 -7.10 -7.18 -3.70
CA ALA A 157 -6.09 -6.60 -4.60
C ALA A 157 -4.75 -7.35 -4.59
N LEU A 158 -4.45 -8.10 -3.52
CA LEU A 158 -3.26 -8.94 -3.42
C LEU A 158 -3.44 -10.34 -4.04
N SER A 159 -4.69 -10.79 -4.18
CA SER A 159 -5.08 -12.08 -4.80
C SER A 159 -4.97 -11.98 -6.32
#